data_AF-A0A7C5ZL69-F1
#
_entry.id   AF-A0A7C5ZL69-F1
#
_cell.length_a   1.000
_cell.length_b   1.000
_cell.length_c   1.000
_cell.angle_alpha   90.00
_cell.angle_beta   90.00
_cell.angle_gamma   90.00
#
_symmetry.space_group_name_H-M   'P 1'
#
loop_
_entity.id
_entity.type
_entity.pdbx_description
1 polymer ?
#
loop_
_entity_poly.entity_id
_entity_poly.type
_entity_poly.pdbx_seq_one_letter_code
_entity_poly.pdbx_strand_id
1 'polypeptide(L)' 'MDLEVEVKRDGQGLRRVRIEYDDDRGTHQTVDEVHGEGEVIQQKVEVYGRSMRVRVFYGDSPIPVQETTLPVRGRSR' A
#
# COMPACT_ATOMS: atom_id res chain seq x y z
N MET A 1 4.29 -7.51 8.71
CA MET A 1 5.24 -7.09 7.67
C MET A 1 5.23 -5.58 7.65
N ASP A 2 6.40 -4.96 7.52
CA ASP A 2 6.49 -3.51 7.42
C ASP A 2 6.32 -3.14 5.94
N LEU A 3 5.29 -2.36 5.65
CA LEU A 3 4.98 -1.83 4.34
C LEU A 3 5.40 -0.37 4.29
N GLU A 4 6.14 -0.01 3.24
CA GLU A 4 6.56 1.35 2.97
C GLU A 4 6.08 1.76 1.58
N VAL A 5 5.37 2.87 1.50
CA VAL A 5 4.85 3.43 0.24
C VAL A 5 5.20 4.91 0.16
N GLU A 6 5.92 5.31 -0.88
CA GLU A 6 6.18 6.72 -1.18
C GLU A 6 5.04 7.29 -2.03
N VAL A 7 4.47 8.42 -1.60
CA VAL A 7 3.51 9.18 -2.39
C VAL A 7 4.25 9.89 -3.52
N LYS A 8 3.86 9.63 -4.77
CA LYS A 8 4.47 10.25 -5.96
C LYS A 8 4.50 11.78 -5.88
N ARG A 9 5.61 12.35 -6.37
CA ARG A 9 5.79 13.79 -6.58
C ARG A 9 5.36 14.16 -8.00
N ASP A 10 4.12 14.60 -8.16
CA ASP A 10 3.51 14.91 -9.46
C ASP A 10 2.86 16.30 -9.55
N GLY A 11 2.96 17.13 -8.49
CA GLY A 11 2.53 18.53 -8.46
C GLY A 11 1.06 18.78 -8.11
N GLN A 12 0.26 17.79 -7.72
CA GLN A 12 -1.11 17.96 -7.21
C GLN A 12 -1.21 18.30 -5.70
N GLY A 13 -0.12 18.22 -4.93
CA GLY A 13 -0.10 18.49 -3.49
C GLY A 13 -0.78 17.39 -2.65
N LEU A 14 -1.58 17.81 -1.65
CA LEU A 14 -2.28 16.91 -0.72
C LEU A 14 -3.37 16.11 -1.43
N ARG A 15 -3.44 14.79 -1.16
CA ARG A 15 -4.51 13.94 -1.67
C ARG A 15 -4.82 12.79 -0.71
N ARG A 16 -6.04 12.27 -0.80
CA ARG A 16 -6.42 11.02 -0.13
C ARG A 16 -5.65 9.86 -0.78
N VAL A 17 -4.94 9.08 0.01
CA VAL A 17 -4.20 7.89 -0.42
C VAL A 17 -4.86 6.68 0.22
N ARG A 18 -5.31 5.73 -0.60
CA ARG A 18 -5.80 4.44 -0.14
C ARG A 18 -4.81 3.35 -0.50
N ILE A 19 -4.45 2.50 0.46
CA ILE A 19 -3.58 1.35 0.23
C ILE A 19 -4.38 0.08 0.53
N GLU A 20 -4.47 -0.76 -0.50
CA GLU A 20 -5.02 -2.11 -0.41
C GLU A 20 -3.91 -3.13 -0.60
N TYR A 21 -4.05 -4.30 0.03
CA TYR A 21 -3.20 -5.44 -0.26
C TYR A 21 -4.02 -6.74 -0.36
N ASP A 22 -3.63 -7.59 -1.29
CA ASP A 22 -4.16 -8.95 -1.44
C ASP A 22 -3.16 -9.95 -0.89
N ASP A 23 -3.65 -10.89 -0.08
CA ASP A 23 -2.89 -12.02 0.43
C ASP A 23 -3.71 -13.32 0.28
N ASP A 24 -3.23 -14.45 0.84
CA ASP A 24 -3.92 -15.75 0.72
C ASP A 24 -5.30 -15.77 1.41
N ARG A 25 -5.63 -14.76 2.24
CA ARG A 25 -6.94 -14.61 2.90
C ARG A 25 -7.87 -13.62 2.20
N GLY A 26 -7.40 -12.92 1.17
CA GLY A 26 -8.20 -12.00 0.37
C GLY A 26 -7.66 -10.58 0.35
N THR A 27 -8.55 -9.62 0.05
CA THR A 27 -8.22 -8.20 -0.05
C THR A 27 -8.43 -7.48 1.29
N HIS A 28 -7.46 -6.66 1.66
CA HIS A 28 -7.45 -5.89 2.89
C HIS A 28 -7.13 -4.43 2.59
N GLN A 29 -7.72 -3.50 3.36
CA GLN A 29 -7.41 -2.08 3.33
C GLN A 29 -6.63 -1.71 4.59
N THR A 30 -5.53 -0.96 4.46
CA THR A 30 -4.70 -0.55 5.62
C THR A 30 -4.56 0.95 5.80
N VAL A 31 -4.67 1.75 4.73
CA VAL A 31 -4.55 3.21 4.79
C VAL A 31 -5.65 3.80 3.96
N ASP A 32 -6.23 4.88 4.46
CA ASP A 32 -7.22 5.69 3.76
C ASP A 32 -7.24 7.12 4.35
N GLU A 33 -6.15 7.85 4.11
CA GLU A 33 -5.82 9.12 4.79
C GLU A 33 -5.29 10.16 3.80
N VAL A 34 -5.25 11.43 4.20
CA VAL A 34 -4.70 12.52 3.37
C VAL A 34 -3.21 12.65 3.60
N HIS A 35 -2.43 12.55 2.53
CA HIS A 35 -0.97 12.67 2.56
C HIS A 35 -0.45 13.69 1.54
N GLY A 36 0.74 14.23 1.83
CA GLY A 36 1.49 15.08 0.93
C GLY A 36 2.32 14.32 -0.08
N GLU A 37 2.73 15.00 -1.14
CA GLU A 37 3.66 14.44 -2.10
C GLU A 37 5.03 14.18 -1.50
N GLY A 38 5.64 13.07 -1.89
CA GLY A 38 6.94 12.63 -1.37
C GLY A 38 6.88 12.16 0.10
N GLU A 39 5.69 12.14 0.71
CA GLU A 39 5.51 11.56 2.03
C GLU A 39 5.68 10.04 1.96
N VAL A 40 6.30 9.49 3.00
CA VAL A 40 6.52 8.05 3.13
C VAL A 40 5.53 7.51 4.15
N ILE A 41 4.63 6.66 3.69
CA ILE A 41 3.62 6.00 4.51
C ILE A 41 4.20 4.67 4.97
N GLN A 42 4.42 4.54 6.28
CA GLN A 42 4.89 3.31 6.91
C GLN A 42 3.76 2.66 7.69
N GLN A 43 3.44 1.40 7.36
CA GLN A 43 2.40 0.65 8.04
C GLN A 43 2.81 -0.77 8.38
N LYS A 44 2.34 -1.23 9.53
CA LYS A 44 2.53 -2.60 9.97
C LYS A 44 1.28 -3.41 9.62
N VAL A 45 1.39 -4.26 8.61
CA VAL A 45 0.30 -5.12 8.13
C VAL A 45 0.50 -6.57 8.54
N GLU A 46 -0.61 -7.28 8.77
CA GLU A 46 -0.61 -8.72 8.96
C GLU A 46 -0.88 -9.40 7.63
N VAL A 47 -0.02 -10.33 7.23
CA VAL A 47 -0.02 -10.89 5.87
C VAL A 47 0.12 -12.38 5.94
N TYR A 48 -0.70 -13.07 5.16
CA TYR A 48 -0.76 -14.52 5.09
C TYR A 48 -0.34 -15.04 3.72
N GLY A 49 0.41 -16.13 3.70
CA GLY A 49 0.86 -16.78 2.46
C GLY A 49 2.31 -16.49 2.09
N ARG A 50 2.62 -16.59 0.79
CA ARG A 50 3.99 -16.48 0.26
C ARG A 50 4.30 -15.12 -0.36
N SER A 51 3.28 -14.40 -0.79
CA SER A 51 3.40 -13.11 -1.45
C SER A 51 2.15 -12.28 -1.16
N MET A 52 2.30 -10.97 -1.19
CA MET A 52 1.18 -10.05 -1.19
C MET A 52 1.26 -9.10 -2.37
N ARG A 53 0.11 -8.71 -2.90
CA ARG A 53 -0.01 -7.69 -3.95
C ARG A 53 -0.51 -6.42 -3.32
N VAL A 54 0.29 -5.35 -3.35
CA VAL A 54 -0.05 -4.04 -2.83
C VAL A 54 -0.53 -3.15 -3.97
N ARG A 55 -1.63 -2.43 -3.76
CA ARG A 55 -2.24 -1.49 -4.70
C ARG A 55 -2.44 -0.15 -4.00
N VAL A 56 -1.99 0.93 -4.63
CA VAL A 56 -2.10 2.30 -4.11
C VAL A 56 -3.05 3.08 -5.00
N PHE A 57 -4.01 3.79 -4.40
CA PHE A 57 -5.00 4.62 -5.08
C PHE A 57 -4.92 6.05 -4.58
N TYR A 58 -5.21 7.00 -5.46
CA TYR A 58 -5.34 8.42 -5.12
C TYR A 58 -6.78 8.89 -5.32
N GLY A 59 -7.31 9.61 -4.33
CA GLY A 59 -8.69 10.06 -4.30
C GLY A 59 -9.68 8.90 -4.36
N ASP A 60 -10.78 9.08 -5.09
CA ASP A 60 -11.79 8.05 -5.30
C ASP A 60 -11.55 7.25 -6.60
N SER A 61 -10.34 7.32 -7.17
CA SER A 61 -9.99 6.58 -8.38
C SER A 61 -10.12 5.07 -8.15
N PRO A 62 -10.84 4.33 -9.01
CA PRO A 62 -10.87 2.87 -8.96
C PRO A 62 -9.61 2.23 -9.58
N ILE A 63 -8.74 3.03 -10.22
CA ILE A 63 -7.53 2.56 -10.89
C ILE A 63 -6.33 2.80 -9.96
N PRO A 64 -5.54 1.77 -9.64
CA PRO A 64 -4.35 1.93 -8.83
C PRO A 64 -3.27 2.69 -9.60
N VAL A 65 -2.62 3.64 -8.93
CA VAL A 65 -1.49 4.41 -9.48
C VAL A 65 -0.15 3.68 -9.32
N GLN A 66 -0.11 2.68 -8.45
CA GLN A 66 1.02 1.80 -8.21
C GLN A 66 0.51 0.42 -7.82
N GLU A 67 1.13 -0.61 -8.38
CA GLU A 67 0.88 -2.00 -8.05
C GLU A 67 2.22 -2.74 -7.94
N THR A 68 2.45 -3.41 -6.81
CA THR A 68 3.70 -4.15 -6.56
C THR A 68 3.38 -5.47 -5.88
N THR A 69 4.02 -6.56 -6.31
CA THR A 69 3.97 -7.84 -5.59
C THR A 69 5.22 -7.97 -4.72
N LEU A 70 5.03 -8.14 -3.42
CA LEU A 70 6.10 -8.29 -2.44
C LEU A 70 6.11 -9.72 -1.90
N PRO A 71 7.28 -10.37 -1.79
CA PRO A 71 7.38 -11.67 -1.14
C PRO A 71 7.13 -11.49 0.36
N VAL A 72 6.28 -12.34 0.94
CA VAL A 72 6.12 -12.44 2.39
C VAL A 72 7.32 -13.23 2.88
N ARG A 73 8.38 -12.53 3.28
CA ARG A 73 9.51 -13.18 3.96
C ARG A 73 8.96 -13.72 5.28
N GLY A 74 8.71 -15.02 5.33
CA GLY A 74 8.47 -15.72 6.58
C GLY A 74 9.62 -15.36 7.52
N ARG A 75 9.30 -14.98 8.76
CA ARG A 75 10.31 -14.95 9.82
C ARG A 75 10.95 -16.33 9.81
N SER A 76 12.20 -16.42 9.34
CA SER A 76 13.04 -17.58 9.62
C SER A 76 12.98 -17.78 11.13
N ARG A 77 12.48 -18.95 11.53
CA ARG A 77 12.37 -19.35 12.93
C ARG A 77 13.72 -19.27 13.64
#